data_AF-A0A9D5G605-F1
#
_entry.id   AF-A0A9D5G605-F1
#
_cell.length_a   1.000
_cell.length_b   1.000
_cell.length_c   1.000
_cell.angle_alpha   90.00
_cell.angle_beta   90.00
_cell.angle_gamma   90.00
#
_symmetry.space_group_name_H-M   'P 1'
#
loop_
_entity.id
_entity.type
_entity.pdbx_description
1 polymer ?
#
loop_
_entity_poly.entity_id
_entity_poly.type
_entity_poly.pdbx_seq_one_letter_code
_entity_poly.pdbx_strand_id
1 'polypeptide(L)'
;MTVAKRYGRAWSNTLRLSSAFAMMGAVAFALGTSPSRGASVAPSGTATTIPALPPSPEAVPPSAEQDRAAIERAHIKHVVVIIQENRSVDNLFNGFPRADTVQYGASTEHGIGRLRPVDLDYPHDVDHQHRAFMREYDGGRMDGFDQVRTYPDRDPLFAYSYIPRQEVEP
;
A
#
# COMPACT_ATOMS: atom_id res chain seq x y z
N MET A 1 -6.14 -15.52 24.41
CA MET A 1 -4.81 -15.66 23.75
C MET A 1 -4.69 -14.53 22.74
N THR A 2 -4.03 -13.44 23.12
CA THR A 2 -3.95 -12.22 22.32
C THR A 2 -2.57 -12.17 21.69
N VAL A 3 -2.50 -12.27 20.36
CA VAL A 3 -1.25 -12.09 19.62
C VAL A 3 -1.18 -10.62 19.21
N ALA A 4 -0.38 -9.84 19.93
CA ALA A 4 -0.01 -8.49 19.53
C ALA A 4 0.94 -8.58 18.33
N LYS A 5 0.52 -8.04 17.16
CA LYS A 5 1.44 -7.84 16.03
C LYS A 5 2.26 -6.56 16.26
N ARG A 6 3.56 -6.75 16.31
CA ARG A 6 4.60 -5.74 16.52
C ARG A 6 4.85 -5.01 15.19
N TYR A 7 4.34 -3.79 15.06
CA TYR A 7 4.70 -2.91 13.94
C TYR A 7 6.05 -2.24 14.25
N GLY A 8 7.06 -2.60 13.48
CA GLY A 8 8.39 -1.98 13.55
C GLY A 8 8.53 -0.87 12.50
N ARG A 9 8.60 0.38 12.96
CA ARG A 9 9.73 1.30 12.72
C ARG A 9 9.44 2.65 13.40
N ALA A 10 10.37 3.04 14.26
CA ALA A 10 10.37 4.32 14.96
C ALA A 10 10.46 5.47 13.95
N TRP A 11 9.57 6.46 14.07
CA TRP A 11 9.75 7.77 13.46
C TRP A 11 10.28 8.72 14.52
N SER A 12 11.53 9.15 14.33
CA SER A 12 12.15 10.21 15.13
C SER A 12 11.64 11.56 14.66
N ASN A 13 10.97 12.28 15.57
CA ASN A 13 10.64 13.69 15.42
C ASN A 13 11.90 14.55 15.52
N THR A 14 12.24 15.24 14.44
CA THR A 14 13.01 16.49 14.52
C THR A 14 12.58 17.41 13.39
N LEU A 15 11.69 18.36 13.69
CA LEU A 15 11.62 19.64 13.02
C LEU A 15 12.93 20.38 13.30
N ARG A 16 13.59 20.96 12.29
CA ARG A 16 14.21 22.28 12.39
C ARG A 16 14.17 23.02 11.06
N LEU A 17 13.88 24.31 11.20
CA LEU A 17 13.61 25.29 10.16
C LEU A 17 14.81 25.59 9.27
N SER A 18 14.51 25.97 8.04
CA SER A 18 15.40 26.61 7.06
C SER A 18 15.74 28.04 7.45
N SER A 19 17.01 28.45 7.29
CA SER A 19 17.46 29.81 6.93
C SER A 19 18.98 29.86 6.63
N ALA A 20 19.27 30.10 5.35
CA ALA A 20 20.33 30.88 4.68
C ALA A 20 21.75 31.16 5.26
N PHE A 21 22.66 31.30 4.26
CA PHE A 21 23.83 32.19 4.10
C PHE A 21 25.27 31.61 4.10
N ALA A 22 25.94 31.93 2.97
CA ALA A 22 27.33 32.38 2.78
C ALA A 22 28.51 31.38 2.53
N MET A 23 28.85 31.28 1.23
CA MET A 23 30.13 31.67 0.56
C MET A 23 31.48 30.96 0.84
N MET A 24 32.23 30.91 -0.28
CA MET A 24 33.68 30.66 -0.50
C MET A 24 34.16 29.22 -0.28
N GLY A 25 34.80 28.53 -1.22
CA GLY A 25 35.45 28.91 -2.47
C GLY A 25 36.82 28.22 -2.52
N ALA A 26 37.06 27.36 -3.53
CA ALA A 26 38.38 27.10 -4.13
C ALA A 26 38.25 26.02 -5.22
N VAL A 27 38.58 26.42 -6.45
CA VAL A 27 38.84 25.55 -7.59
C VAL A 27 40.31 25.16 -7.56
N ALA A 28 40.64 23.89 -7.78
CA ALA A 28 41.96 23.47 -8.23
C ALA A 28 41.82 22.31 -9.23
N PHE A 29 42.33 22.54 -10.43
CA PHE A 29 42.35 21.65 -11.59
C PHE A 29 43.76 21.06 -11.72
N ALA A 30 43.91 19.75 -11.84
CA ALA A 30 45.15 19.13 -12.34
C ALA A 30 44.88 17.73 -12.92
N LEU A 31 45.20 17.57 -14.20
CA LEU A 31 45.28 16.30 -14.95
C LEU A 31 46.68 15.67 -14.80
N GLY A 32 46.79 14.33 -14.79
CA GLY A 32 48.08 13.64 -14.93
C GLY A 32 48.09 12.13 -14.67
N THR A 33 47.87 11.35 -15.75
CA THR A 33 48.43 10.03 -16.17
C THR A 33 48.91 8.91 -15.20
N SER A 34 48.46 7.67 -15.52
CA SER A 34 48.77 6.24 -15.14
C SER A 34 50.26 5.83 -14.91
N PRO A 35 50.66 4.57 -14.50
CA PRO A 35 49.93 3.28 -14.45
C PRO A 35 50.19 2.27 -13.28
N SER A 36 49.35 1.23 -13.23
CA SER A 36 49.52 -0.19 -12.76
C SER A 36 50.40 -0.57 -11.56
N ARG A 37 49.82 -1.29 -10.59
CA ARG A 37 50.43 -2.48 -9.95
C ARG A 37 49.37 -3.36 -9.30
N GLY A 38 49.25 -4.60 -9.78
CA GLY A 38 48.47 -5.63 -9.13
C GLY A 38 49.17 -6.13 -7.85
N ALA A 39 48.37 -6.46 -6.84
CA ALA A 39 48.78 -7.30 -5.73
C ALA A 39 47.61 -8.21 -5.36
N SER A 40 47.74 -9.48 -5.74
CA SER A 40 46.95 -10.60 -5.25
C SER A 40 47.36 -10.91 -3.82
N VAL A 41 46.44 -10.83 -2.87
CA VAL A 41 46.58 -11.49 -1.57
C VAL A 41 45.20 -12.01 -1.12
N ALA A 42 45.09 -13.33 -1.06
CA ALA A 42 44.19 -14.08 -0.19
C ALA A 42 45.05 -15.15 0.52
N PRO A 43 44.60 -15.84 1.59
CA PRO A 43 43.40 -15.67 2.41
C PRO A 43 43.72 -15.67 3.93
N SER A 44 42.74 -15.38 4.79
CA SER A 44 42.65 -16.01 6.11
C SER A 44 41.21 -15.96 6.62
N GLY A 45 40.68 -17.14 6.91
CA GLY A 45 39.27 -17.37 7.18
C GLY A 45 38.85 -17.05 8.60
N THR A 46 37.60 -16.61 8.72
CA THR A 46 36.72 -16.89 9.86
C THR A 46 35.32 -17.09 9.27
N ALA A 47 34.79 -18.31 9.37
CA ALA A 47 33.47 -18.65 8.88
C ALA A 47 32.42 -18.14 9.87
N THR A 48 31.86 -16.95 9.61
CA THR A 48 30.66 -16.47 10.29
C THR A 48 29.49 -17.37 9.90
N THR A 49 28.93 -18.09 10.86
CA THR A 49 27.72 -18.90 10.65
C THR A 49 26.52 -17.95 10.48
N ILE A 50 25.96 -17.90 9.27
CA ILE A 50 24.74 -17.13 8.97
C ILE A 50 23.53 -17.96 9.45
N PRO A 51 22.62 -17.41 10.27
CA PRO A 51 21.40 -18.12 10.66
C PRO A 51 20.53 -18.40 9.43
N ALA A 52 20.07 -19.65 9.32
CA ALA A 52 19.23 -20.11 8.22
C ALA A 52 17.89 -19.35 8.19
N LEU A 53 17.51 -18.90 6.99
CA LEU A 53 16.21 -18.31 6.69
C LEU A 53 15.09 -19.31 7.05
N PRO A 54 13.95 -18.88 7.63
CA PRO A 54 12.81 -19.77 7.82
C PRO A 54 12.40 -20.43 6.49
N PRO A 55 11.92 -21.70 6.51
CA PRO A 55 11.47 -22.35 5.29
C PRO A 55 10.35 -21.53 4.65
N SER A 56 10.53 -21.25 3.36
CA SER A 56 9.50 -20.72 2.48
C SER A 56 8.24 -21.58 2.62
N PRO A 57 7.01 -21.04 2.56
CA PRO A 57 5.80 -21.85 2.54
C PRO A 57 5.96 -22.91 1.45
N GLU A 58 5.87 -24.16 1.87
CA GLU A 58 6.07 -25.33 1.02
C GLU A 58 5.11 -25.23 -0.17
N ALA A 59 5.66 -25.20 -1.38
CA ALA A 59 4.85 -25.10 -2.59
C ALA A 59 3.88 -26.29 -2.62
N VAL A 60 2.59 -26.01 -2.84
CA VAL A 60 1.58 -27.05 -3.00
C VAL A 60 2.05 -27.98 -4.12
N PRO A 61 2.11 -29.31 -3.90
CA PRO A 61 2.58 -30.22 -4.94
C PRO A 61 1.66 -30.10 -6.15
N PRO A 62 2.22 -30.08 -7.38
CA PRO A 62 1.47 -29.81 -8.61
C PRO A 62 0.29 -30.77 -8.82
N SER A 63 0.32 -31.98 -8.25
CA SER A 63 -0.78 -32.94 -8.29
C SER A 63 -2.03 -32.48 -7.55
N ALA A 64 -1.88 -31.85 -6.37
CA ALA A 64 -3.04 -31.43 -5.56
C ALA A 64 -3.82 -30.27 -6.21
N GLU A 65 -3.12 -29.39 -6.93
CA GLU A 65 -3.73 -28.30 -7.69
C GLU A 65 -4.42 -28.81 -8.96
N GLN A 66 -3.80 -29.77 -9.66
CA GLN A 66 -4.41 -30.42 -10.81
C GLN A 66 -5.67 -31.20 -10.45
N ASP A 67 -5.67 -31.90 -9.31
CA ASP A 67 -6.82 -32.64 -8.80
C ASP A 67 -7.96 -31.70 -8.41
N ARG A 68 -7.66 -30.56 -7.75
CA ARG A 68 -8.65 -29.51 -7.46
C ARG A 68 -9.27 -28.95 -8.73
N ALA A 69 -8.45 -28.57 -9.70
CA ALA A 69 -8.94 -28.02 -10.96
C ALA A 69 -9.78 -29.05 -11.74
N ALA A 70 -9.44 -30.34 -11.65
CA ALA A 70 -10.25 -31.41 -12.25
C ALA A 70 -11.61 -31.56 -11.56
N ILE A 71 -11.66 -31.49 -10.23
CA ILE A 71 -12.90 -31.50 -9.44
C ILE A 71 -13.76 -30.28 -9.76
N GLU A 72 -13.18 -29.08 -9.81
CA GLU A 72 -13.88 -27.84 -10.13
C GLU A 72 -14.52 -27.89 -11.53
N ARG A 73 -13.75 -28.30 -12.55
CA ARG A 73 -14.26 -28.49 -13.93
C ARG A 73 -15.37 -29.54 -14.01
N ALA A 74 -15.37 -30.54 -13.13
CA ALA A 74 -16.41 -31.56 -13.09
C ALA A 74 -17.76 -31.03 -12.57
N HIS A 75 -17.77 -29.98 -11.73
CA HIS A 75 -18.97 -29.50 -11.05
C HIS A 75 -19.44 -28.10 -11.50
N ILE A 76 -18.54 -27.20 -11.86
CA ILE A 76 -18.89 -25.86 -12.34
C ILE A 76 -19.20 -25.96 -13.85
N LYS A 77 -20.49 -25.79 -14.21
CA LYS A 77 -20.95 -25.84 -15.61
C LYS A 77 -21.07 -24.46 -16.25
N HIS A 78 -21.37 -23.44 -15.43
CA HIS A 78 -21.56 -22.07 -15.86
C HIS A 78 -20.91 -21.13 -14.86
N VAL A 79 -20.15 -20.16 -15.37
CA VAL A 79 -19.62 -19.04 -14.60
C VAL A 79 -20.32 -17.80 -15.10
N VAL A 80 -21.05 -17.14 -14.21
CA VAL A 80 -21.64 -15.82 -14.47
C VAL A 80 -20.78 -14.80 -13.75
N VAL A 81 -20.18 -13.87 -14.50
CA VAL A 81 -19.38 -12.79 -13.94
C VAL A 81 -20.23 -11.53 -13.90
N ILE A 82 -20.49 -11.03 -12.69
CA ILE A 82 -21.17 -9.76 -12.45
C ILE A 82 -20.10 -8.75 -12.05
N ILE A 83 -19.95 -7.69 -12.85
CA ILE A 83 -19.00 -6.62 -12.59
C ILE A 83 -19.79 -5.43 -12.03
N GLN A 84 -19.44 -5.04 -10.81
CA GLN A 84 -19.91 -3.81 -10.18
C GLN A 84 -18.80 -2.76 -10.28
N GLU A 85 -19.15 -1.51 -10.57
CA GLU A 85 -18.18 -0.41 -10.74
C GLU A 85 -18.21 0.58 -9.56
N ASN A 86 -17.20 1.47 -9.53
CA ASN A 86 -17.09 2.68 -8.69
C ASN A 86 -17.22 2.47 -7.18
N ARG A 87 -16.74 1.32 -6.67
CA ARG A 87 -16.75 1.00 -5.24
C ARG A 87 -15.45 0.32 -4.83
N SER A 88 -14.81 0.80 -3.76
CA SER A 88 -13.65 0.17 -3.15
C SER A 88 -14.06 -0.94 -2.17
N VAL A 89 -13.11 -1.79 -1.78
CA VAL A 89 -13.34 -2.84 -0.77
C VAL A 89 -13.75 -2.24 0.57
N ASP A 90 -13.04 -1.21 1.03
CA ASP A 90 -13.34 -0.47 2.27
C ASP A 90 -14.70 0.20 2.25
N ASN A 91 -15.20 0.61 1.08
CA ASN A 91 -16.51 1.24 0.96
C ASN A 91 -17.65 0.23 1.14
N LEU A 92 -17.58 -0.95 0.50
CA LEU A 92 -18.67 -1.94 0.58
C LEU A 92 -18.56 -2.88 1.77
N PHE A 93 -17.35 -3.27 2.17
CA PHE A 93 -17.16 -4.36 3.15
C PHE A 93 -16.74 -3.85 4.52
N ASN A 94 -16.96 -2.56 4.81
CA ASN A 94 -16.65 -1.98 6.10
C ASN A 94 -17.41 -2.70 7.23
N GLY A 95 -16.69 -3.16 8.26
CA GLY A 95 -17.30 -3.85 9.39
C GLY A 95 -17.72 -5.30 9.12
N PHE A 96 -17.38 -5.87 7.94
CA PHE A 96 -17.57 -7.30 7.71
C PHE A 96 -16.56 -8.12 8.53
N PRO A 97 -16.99 -9.26 9.11
CA PRO A 97 -16.06 -10.15 9.79
C PRO A 97 -14.94 -10.60 8.84
N ARG A 98 -13.68 -10.41 9.26
CA ARG A 98 -12.47 -10.82 8.53
C ARG A 98 -12.18 -10.02 7.25
N ALA A 99 -12.94 -8.97 6.94
CA ALA A 99 -12.56 -8.03 5.89
C ALA A 99 -11.42 -7.14 6.38
N ASP A 100 -10.39 -6.96 5.55
CA ASP A 100 -9.31 -6.01 5.80
C ASP A 100 -9.79 -4.63 5.36
N THR A 101 -10.36 -3.88 6.31
CA THR A 101 -10.94 -2.55 6.06
C THR A 101 -10.57 -1.59 7.18
N VAL A 102 -10.52 -0.30 6.88
CA VAL A 102 -10.19 0.75 7.84
C VAL A 102 -11.45 1.40 8.44
N GLN A 103 -11.33 1.91 9.66
CA GLN A 103 -12.39 2.67 10.34
C GLN A 103 -12.12 4.17 10.36
N TYR A 104 -10.91 4.56 9.97
CA TYR A 104 -10.40 5.92 9.96
C TYR A 104 -9.57 6.13 8.71
N GLY A 105 -9.61 7.34 8.15
CA GLY A 105 -8.78 7.77 7.02
C GLY A 105 -7.95 8.99 7.40
N ALA A 106 -6.74 9.07 6.86
CA ALA A 106 -5.92 10.27 6.92
C ALA A 106 -6.23 11.16 5.73
N SER A 107 -6.30 12.46 5.97
CA SER A 107 -6.51 13.52 4.99
C SER A 107 -5.42 14.55 5.14
N THR A 108 -4.90 15.03 4.02
CA THR A 108 -3.90 16.10 4.02
C THR A 108 -4.42 17.42 4.59
N GLU A 109 -5.70 17.74 4.38
CA GLU A 109 -6.32 18.99 4.83
C GLU A 109 -7.10 18.86 6.15
N HIS A 110 -7.66 17.68 6.45
CA HIS A 110 -8.60 17.46 7.55
C HIS A 110 -8.03 16.55 8.66
N GLY A 111 -6.81 16.05 8.50
CA GLY A 111 -6.17 15.16 9.47
C GLY A 111 -6.79 13.76 9.48
N ILE A 112 -6.72 13.07 10.61
CA ILE A 112 -7.27 11.71 10.74
C ILE A 112 -8.74 11.79 11.20
N GLY A 113 -9.66 11.25 10.41
CA GLY A 113 -11.08 11.25 10.67
C GLY A 113 -11.70 9.85 10.66
N ARG A 114 -12.80 9.65 11.37
CA ARG A 114 -13.59 8.41 11.31
C ARG A 114 -14.33 8.37 9.96
N LEU A 115 -14.36 7.20 9.32
CA LEU A 115 -15.23 7.02 8.14
C LEU A 115 -16.69 7.16 8.56
N ARG A 116 -17.52 7.69 7.65
CA ARG A 116 -18.96 7.88 7.90
C ARG A 116 -19.82 6.98 7.03
N PRO A 117 -20.97 6.51 7.55
CA PRO A 117 -21.92 5.78 6.74
C PRO A 117 -22.58 6.71 5.71
N VAL A 118 -22.85 6.18 4.52
CA VAL A 118 -23.73 6.75 3.49
C VAL A 118 -24.58 5.64 2.90
N ASP A 119 -25.79 5.99 2.45
CA ASP A 119 -26.70 5.02 1.83
C ASP A 119 -26.09 4.45 0.54
N LEU A 120 -26.46 3.23 0.15
CA LEU A 120 -25.93 2.55 -1.04
C LEU A 120 -26.20 3.35 -2.32
N ASP A 121 -27.35 4.03 -2.38
CA ASP A 121 -27.80 4.87 -3.49
C ASP A 121 -27.38 6.36 -3.34
N TYR A 122 -26.52 6.68 -2.37
CA TYR A 122 -26.06 8.04 -2.15
C TYR A 122 -25.46 8.62 -3.44
N PRO A 123 -25.94 9.78 -3.92
CA PRO A 123 -25.72 10.24 -5.29
C PRO A 123 -24.37 10.96 -5.45
N HIS A 124 -23.31 10.37 -4.92
CA HIS A 124 -21.96 10.89 -4.99
C HIS A 124 -21.00 9.87 -5.60
N ASP A 125 -20.00 10.42 -6.26
CA ASP A 125 -18.92 9.66 -6.87
C ASP A 125 -17.58 10.38 -6.69
N VAL A 126 -16.48 9.65 -6.88
CA VAL A 126 -15.11 10.21 -6.90
C VAL A 126 -14.54 10.23 -8.31
N ASP A 127 -13.47 11.00 -8.53
CA ASP A 127 -12.74 10.98 -9.80
C ASP A 127 -11.99 9.64 -9.97
N HIS A 128 -12.44 8.81 -10.91
CA HIS A 128 -11.85 7.49 -11.18
C HIS A 128 -10.71 7.50 -12.19
N GLN A 129 -10.22 8.67 -12.62
CA GLN A 129 -9.11 8.73 -13.56
C GLN A 129 -7.79 8.28 -12.90
N HIS A 130 -6.88 7.71 -13.69
CA HIS A 130 -5.56 7.29 -13.19
C HIS A 130 -4.80 8.42 -12.45
N ARG A 131 -4.95 9.67 -12.91
CA ARG A 131 -4.35 10.84 -12.23
C ARG A 131 -4.91 11.10 -10.84
N ALA A 132 -6.16 10.71 -10.57
CA ALA A 132 -6.79 10.82 -9.27
C ALA A 132 -6.28 9.71 -8.36
N PHE A 133 -6.28 8.46 -8.84
CA PHE A 133 -5.65 7.33 -8.14
C PHE A 133 -4.21 7.64 -7.68
N MET A 134 -3.38 8.22 -8.56
CA MET A 134 -2.00 8.56 -8.19
C MET A 134 -1.91 9.63 -7.09
N ARG A 135 -2.90 10.52 -6.99
CA ARG A 135 -3.01 11.49 -5.89
C ARG A 135 -3.49 10.82 -4.60
N GLU A 136 -4.51 9.97 -4.66
CA GLU A 136 -5.04 9.26 -3.49
C GLU A 136 -4.01 8.30 -2.89
N TYR A 137 -3.33 7.54 -3.76
CA TYR A 137 -2.28 6.59 -3.37
C TYR A 137 -1.09 7.29 -2.71
N ASP A 138 -0.76 8.49 -3.20
CA ASP A 138 0.28 9.36 -2.66
C ASP A 138 1.61 8.63 -2.35
N GLY A 139 2.12 7.87 -3.32
CA GLY A 139 3.36 7.11 -3.16
C GLY A 139 3.31 6.02 -2.07
N GLY A 140 2.12 5.58 -1.68
CA GLY A 140 1.87 4.59 -0.62
C GLY A 140 1.60 5.19 0.76
N ARG A 141 1.52 6.52 0.88
CA ARG A 141 1.12 7.20 2.13
C ARG A 141 -0.38 7.06 2.41
N MET A 142 -1.20 6.96 1.37
CA MET A 142 -2.66 6.75 1.45
C MET A 142 -3.41 7.86 2.20
N ASP A 143 -2.96 9.11 2.10
CA ASP A 143 -3.52 10.29 2.77
C ASP A 143 -4.05 11.36 1.81
N GLY A 144 -4.12 11.06 0.50
CA GLY A 144 -4.52 12.01 -0.55
C GLY A 144 -5.97 11.92 -1.03
N PHE A 145 -6.85 11.19 -0.34
CA PHE A 145 -8.24 10.95 -0.76
C PHE A 145 -9.12 12.21 -0.74
N ASP A 146 -8.68 13.27 -0.06
CA ASP A 146 -9.31 14.60 -0.04
C ASP A 146 -8.82 15.50 -1.20
N GLN A 147 -7.83 15.07 -1.97
CA GLN A 147 -7.22 15.86 -3.06
C GLN A 147 -7.80 15.56 -4.44
N VAL A 148 -8.92 14.85 -4.49
CA VAL A 148 -9.60 14.48 -5.73
C VAL A 148 -11.01 15.04 -5.75
N ARG A 149 -11.53 15.23 -6.96
CA ARG A 149 -12.85 15.82 -7.15
C ARG A 149 -13.92 14.79 -6.83
N THR A 150 -14.99 15.26 -6.20
CA THR A 150 -16.22 14.49 -6.02
C THR A 150 -17.32 15.02 -6.94
N TYR A 151 -18.27 14.15 -7.28
CA TYR A 151 -19.36 14.44 -8.20
C TYR A 151 -20.70 14.04 -7.57
N PRO A 152 -21.65 14.97 -7.37
CA PRO A 152 -21.48 16.41 -7.51
C PRO A 152 -20.48 16.95 -6.48
N ASP A 153 -19.86 18.07 -6.81
CA ASP A 153 -18.83 18.75 -6.00
C ASP A 153 -19.46 19.49 -4.82
N ARG A 154 -20.03 18.72 -3.90
CA ARG A 154 -20.76 19.20 -2.71
C ARG A 154 -20.35 18.46 -1.44
N ASP A 155 -19.55 17.41 -1.60
CA ASP A 155 -19.15 16.53 -0.53
C ASP A 155 -17.69 16.13 -0.73
N PRO A 156 -16.72 16.97 -0.33
CA PRO A 156 -15.30 16.73 -0.55
C PRO A 156 -14.76 15.54 0.25
N LEU A 157 -15.51 15.06 1.26
CA LEU A 157 -15.13 13.93 2.09
C LEU A 157 -15.91 12.65 1.74
N PHE A 158 -16.51 12.58 0.56
CA PHE A 158 -17.20 11.37 0.10
C PHE A 158 -16.27 10.15 0.01
N ALA A 159 -14.99 10.35 -0.35
CA ALA A 159 -14.00 9.27 -0.36
C ALA A 159 -13.78 8.62 1.02
N TYR A 160 -14.14 9.32 2.12
CA TYR A 160 -14.07 8.84 3.49
C TYR A 160 -15.42 8.30 4.00
N SER A 161 -16.15 7.60 3.12
CA SER A 161 -17.45 7.00 3.43
C SER A 161 -17.50 5.50 3.18
N TYR A 162 -18.46 4.84 3.81
CA TYR A 162 -18.75 3.42 3.64
C TYR A 162 -20.25 3.16 3.61
N ILE A 163 -20.66 2.03 3.03
CA ILE A 163 -22.05 1.58 3.00
C ILE A 163 -22.34 0.75 4.26
N PRO A 164 -23.42 1.03 5.01
CA PRO A 164 -23.84 0.19 6.12
C PRO A 164 -23.99 -1.28 5.71
N ARG A 165 -23.50 -2.19 6.55
CA ARG A 165 -23.55 -3.65 6.29
C ARG A 165 -24.96 -4.15 5.94
N GLN A 166 -25.99 -3.53 6.51
CA GLN A 166 -27.40 -3.88 6.31
C GLN A 166 -27.88 -3.67 4.86
N GLU A 167 -27.17 -2.88 4.05
CA GLU A 167 -27.53 -2.59 2.66
C GLU A 167 -26.77 -3.44 1.64
N VAL A 168 -25.77 -4.21 2.10
CA VAL A 168 -24.88 -5.02 1.25
C VAL A 168 -24.82 -6.49 1.69
N GLU A 169 -25.64 -6.87 2.68
CA GLU A 169 -25.80 -8.26 3.06
C GLU A 169 -26.64 -9.03 2.03
N PRO A 170 -26.39 -10.34 1.83
CA PRO A 170 -27.14 -11.17 0.89
C PRO A 170 -28.61 -11.38 1.25
#